data_AF-A0A534IXA4-F1
#
_entry.id   AF-A0A534IXA4-F1
#
_cell.length_a   1.000
_cell.length_b   1.000
_cell.length_c   1.000
_cell.angle_alpha   90.00
_cell.angle_beta   90.00
_cell.angle_gamma   90.00
#
_symmetry.space_group_name_H-M   'P 1'
#
loop_
_entity.id
_entity.type
_entity.pdbx_description
1 polymer ?
#
loop_
_entity_poly.entity_id
_entity_poly.type
_entity_poly.pdbx_seq_one_letter_code
_entity_poly.pdbx_strand_id
1 'polypeptide(L)'
;MAAVRNPLAGFAITIFGALALAFLVGIPILFLPQAELVFFYLPFALFGVGMLSGRSGFLGTLGFVGGTLGGFVGVYVFQTLFVPQGWPIWPAGLAILLDFAFGTFCGAGGLVMGRVGLRRIDRMAEHGMKMRRCLKCGAKVGIAARKCWSCRAYLPPTG
;
A
#
# COMPACT_ATOMS: atom_id res chain seq x y z
N MET A 1 -1.45 7.42 20.80
CA MET A 1 -2.73 6.81 20.36
C MET A 1 -2.57 6.42 18.91
N ALA A 2 -2.64 5.13 18.56
CA ALA A 2 -2.59 4.73 17.15
C ALA A 2 -3.85 5.27 16.48
N ALA A 3 -3.71 6.29 15.63
CA ALA A 3 -4.82 6.83 14.87
C ALA A 3 -5.41 5.68 14.05
N VAL A 4 -6.70 5.37 14.27
CA VAL A 4 -7.45 4.45 13.43
C VAL A 4 -7.50 5.09 12.04
N ARG A 5 -6.53 4.75 11.19
CA ARG A 5 -6.44 5.30 9.83
C ARG A 5 -7.65 4.78 9.07
N ASN A 6 -8.51 5.70 8.64
CA ASN A 6 -9.68 5.38 7.83
C ASN A 6 -9.23 4.62 6.56
N PRO A 7 -9.73 3.41 6.29
CA PRO A 7 -9.31 2.62 5.13
C PRO A 7 -9.55 3.35 3.80
N LEU A 8 -10.58 4.20 3.73
CA LEU A 8 -10.83 5.05 2.56
C LEU A 8 -9.72 6.10 2.37
N ALA A 9 -9.26 6.72 3.46
CA ALA A 9 -8.17 7.68 3.39
C ALA A 9 -6.85 6.98 2.99
N GLY A 10 -6.61 5.77 3.49
CA GLY A 10 -5.48 4.94 3.07
C GLY A 10 -5.49 4.64 1.58
N PHE A 11 -6.67 4.33 1.01
CA PHE A 11 -6.88 4.09 -0.41
C PHE A 11 -6.71 5.34 -1.28
N ALA A 12 -7.22 6.49 -0.83
CA ALA A 12 -6.97 7.76 -1.55
C ALA A 12 -5.47 8.08 -1.60
N ILE A 13 -4.76 7.91 -0.47
CA ILE A 13 -3.32 8.13 -0.38
C ILE A 13 -2.56 7.15 -1.29
N THR A 14 -2.98 5.89 -1.40
CA THR A 14 -2.33 4.94 -2.32
C THR A 14 -2.48 5.37 -3.77
N ILE A 15 -3.67 5.83 -4.18
CA ILE A 15 -3.90 6.31 -5.56
C ILE A 15 -3.05 7.55 -5.86
N PHE A 16 -3.15 8.61 -5.04
CA PHE A 16 -2.42 9.85 -5.29
C PHE A 16 -0.90 9.67 -5.17
N GLY A 17 -0.46 8.85 -4.22
CA GLY A 17 0.95 8.50 -4.06
C GLY A 17 1.48 7.71 -5.25
N ALA A 18 0.74 6.69 -5.71
CA ALA A 18 1.12 5.91 -6.89
C ALA A 18 1.13 6.77 -8.16
N LEU A 19 0.17 7.68 -8.33
CA LEU A 19 0.10 8.60 -9.46
C LEU A 19 1.31 9.52 -9.51
N ALA A 20 1.58 10.26 -8.42
CA ALA A 20 2.68 11.21 -8.38
C ALA A 20 4.04 10.53 -8.56
N LEU A 21 4.25 9.39 -7.89
CA LEU A 21 5.51 8.66 -7.98
C LEU A 21 5.68 7.93 -9.31
N ALA A 22 4.62 7.37 -9.91
CA ALA A 22 4.70 6.74 -11.23
C ALA A 22 5.06 7.78 -12.30
N PHE A 23 4.51 8.99 -12.21
CA PHE A 23 4.90 10.11 -13.07
C PHE A 23 6.38 10.48 -12.91
N LEU A 24 6.86 10.62 -11.66
CA LEU A 24 8.26 10.96 -11.38
C LEU A 24 9.24 9.88 -11.87
N VAL A 25 8.89 8.61 -11.69
CA VAL A 25 9.69 7.47 -12.14
C VAL A 25 9.78 7.42 -13.67
N GLY A 26 8.87 8.07 -14.40
CA GLY A 26 8.94 8.22 -15.85
C GLY A 26 10.05 9.16 -16.33
N ILE A 27 10.45 10.15 -15.51
CA ILE A 27 11.38 11.24 -15.92
C ILE A 27 12.71 10.72 -16.52
N PRO A 28 13.38 9.70 -15.97
CA PRO A 28 14.63 9.18 -16.54
C PRO A 28 14.52 8.73 -18.02
N ILE A 29 13.33 8.33 -18.46
CA ILE A 29 13.08 7.91 -19.84
C ILE A 29 13.24 9.08 -20.83
N LEU A 30 13.05 10.32 -20.39
CA LEU A 30 13.23 11.51 -21.23
C LEU A 30 14.69 11.74 -21.62
N PHE A 31 15.63 11.32 -20.78
CA PHE A 31 17.06 11.51 -21.00
C PHE A 31 17.70 10.30 -21.69
N LEU A 32 17.11 9.11 -21.49
CA LEU A 32 17.62 7.84 -22.02
C LEU A 32 16.45 7.05 -22.63
N PRO A 33 16.01 7.39 -23.86
CA PRO A 33 14.88 6.74 -24.53
C PRO A 33 15.28 5.38 -25.14
N GLN A 34 15.96 4.54 -24.36
CA GLN A 34 16.36 3.20 -24.76
C GLN A 34 15.25 2.21 -24.42
N ALA A 35 14.97 1.29 -25.36
CA ALA A 35 13.95 0.27 -25.18
C ALA A 35 14.22 -0.60 -23.95
N GLU A 36 15.49 -0.96 -23.73
CA GLU A 36 15.88 -1.79 -22.60
C GLU A 36 15.56 -1.10 -21.28
N LEU A 37 15.81 0.22 -21.18
CA LEU A 37 15.52 0.98 -19.96
C LEU A 37 14.02 1.00 -19.68
N VAL A 38 13.17 1.17 -20.68
CA VAL A 38 11.71 1.16 -20.49
C VAL A 38 11.23 -0.21 -19.97
N PHE A 39 11.72 -1.32 -20.52
CA PHE A 39 11.25 -2.66 -20.11
C PHE A 39 11.93 -3.22 -18.85
N PHE A 40 13.18 -2.87 -18.58
CA PHE A 40 13.88 -3.34 -17.39
C PHE A 40 13.75 -2.41 -16.20
N TYR A 41 13.73 -1.09 -16.39
CA TYR A 41 13.65 -0.17 -15.26
C TYR A 41 12.19 0.13 -14.89
N LEU A 42 11.31 0.40 -15.86
CA LEU A 42 9.97 0.90 -15.57
C LEU A 42 9.10 -0.08 -14.77
N PRO A 43 9.01 -1.39 -15.12
CA PRO A 43 8.23 -2.34 -14.32
C PRO A 43 8.74 -2.48 -12.88
N PHE A 44 10.06 -2.51 -12.68
CA PHE A 44 10.66 -2.65 -11.36
C PHE A 44 10.51 -1.39 -10.52
N ALA A 45 10.68 -0.22 -11.14
CA ALA A 45 10.49 1.05 -10.47
C ALA A 45 9.01 1.27 -10.12
N LEU A 46 8.08 0.94 -11.02
CA LEU A 46 6.64 0.98 -10.75
C LEU A 46 6.23 -0.03 -9.68
N PHE A 47 6.80 -1.24 -9.67
CA PHE A 47 6.62 -2.19 -8.59
C PHE A 47 7.06 -1.59 -7.23
N GLY A 48 8.22 -0.94 -7.20
CA GLY A 48 8.70 -0.22 -6.01
C GLY A 48 7.77 0.93 -5.58
N VAL A 49 7.27 1.72 -6.53
CA VAL A 49 6.26 2.77 -6.30
C VAL A 49 4.98 2.18 -5.71
N GLY A 50 4.52 1.06 -6.25
CA GLY A 50 3.39 0.31 -5.74
C GLY A 50 3.59 -0.15 -4.30
N MET A 51 4.78 -0.66 -3.98
CA MET A 51 5.12 -1.04 -2.61
C MET A 51 5.12 0.16 -1.65
N LEU A 52 5.71 1.29 -2.06
CA LEU A 52 5.81 2.49 -1.22
C LEU A 52 4.44 3.12 -0.96
N SER A 53 3.64 3.27 -2.02
CA SER A 53 2.28 3.80 -1.94
C SER A 53 1.33 2.85 -1.20
N GLY A 54 1.47 1.54 -1.39
CA GLY A 54 0.70 0.49 -0.72
C GLY A 54 0.91 0.39 0.78
N ARG A 55 1.95 1.03 1.35
CA ARG A 55 2.26 0.98 2.79
C ARG A 55 1.16 1.59 3.67
N SER A 56 0.37 2.54 3.15
CA SER A 56 -0.74 3.15 3.89
C SER A 56 -2.02 2.31 3.87
N GLY A 57 -2.14 1.35 2.94
CA GLY A 57 -3.29 0.48 2.80
C GLY A 57 -3.12 -0.82 3.58
N PHE A 58 -4.03 -1.11 4.51
CA PHE A 58 -4.00 -2.37 5.26
C PHE A 58 -4.62 -3.54 4.50
N LEU A 59 -5.26 -3.32 3.35
CA LEU A 59 -5.89 -4.36 2.55
C LEU A 59 -5.12 -4.54 1.25
N GLY A 60 -4.51 -5.71 1.04
CA GLY A 60 -3.74 -6.03 -0.17
C GLY A 60 -4.51 -5.83 -1.47
N THR A 61 -5.82 -6.07 -1.47
CA THR A 61 -6.69 -5.84 -2.65
C THR A 61 -6.90 -4.35 -2.94
N LEU A 62 -7.07 -3.52 -1.91
CA LEU A 62 -7.12 -2.06 -2.07
C LEU A 62 -5.76 -1.49 -2.50
N GLY A 63 -4.67 -2.06 -2.01
CA GLY A 63 -3.31 -1.75 -2.46
C GLY A 63 -3.10 -2.07 -3.94
N PHE A 64 -3.61 -3.23 -4.40
CA PHE A 64 -3.58 -3.59 -5.82
C PHE A 64 -4.41 -2.62 -6.66
N VAL A 65 -5.69 -2.44 -6.36
CA VAL A 65 -6.58 -1.59 -7.16
C VAL A 65 -6.10 -0.13 -7.18
N GLY A 66 -5.73 0.40 -6.02
CA GLY A 66 -5.24 1.78 -5.91
C GLY A 66 -3.90 1.98 -6.60
N GLY A 67 -2.98 1.02 -6.47
CA GLY A 67 -1.69 1.03 -7.15
C GLY A 67 -1.83 0.90 -8.67
N THR A 68 -2.72 0.04 -9.15
CA THR A 68 -2.99 -0.11 -10.60
C THR A 68 -3.60 1.15 -11.18
N LEU A 69 -4.63 1.72 -10.54
CA LEU A 69 -5.27 2.94 -11.02
C LEU A 69 -4.31 4.14 -11.00
N GLY A 70 -3.64 4.37 -9.86
CA GLY A 70 -2.69 5.47 -9.73
C GLY A 70 -1.49 5.31 -10.66
N GLY A 71 -0.93 4.10 -10.76
CA GLY A 71 0.17 3.78 -11.67
C GLY A 71 -0.21 3.95 -13.14
N PHE A 72 -1.36 3.43 -13.56
CA PHE A 72 -1.87 3.59 -14.91
C PHE A 72 -2.06 5.07 -15.27
N VAL A 73 -2.79 5.83 -14.43
CA VAL A 73 -3.04 7.25 -14.69
C VAL A 73 -1.74 8.05 -14.68
N GLY A 74 -0.81 7.76 -13.76
CA GLY A 74 0.49 8.44 -13.69
C GLY A 74 1.34 8.22 -14.94
N VAL A 75 1.42 6.97 -15.42
CA VAL A 75 2.15 6.61 -16.64
C VAL A 75 1.45 7.18 -17.88
N TYR A 76 0.12 7.10 -17.95
CA TYR A 76 -0.66 7.66 -19.06
C TYR A 76 -0.52 9.18 -19.17
N VAL A 77 -0.60 9.90 -18.04
CA VAL A 77 -0.38 11.36 -18.00
C VAL A 77 1.06 11.70 -18.40
N PHE A 78 2.05 10.93 -17.94
CA PHE A 78 3.43 11.11 -18.37
C PHE A 78 3.60 10.91 -19.88
N GLN A 79 3.04 9.83 -20.43
CA GLN A 79 3.11 9.53 -21.86
C GLN A 79 2.45 10.64 -22.68
N THR A 80 1.23 11.06 -22.33
CA THR A 80 0.49 12.10 -23.06
C THR A 80 1.20 13.46 -23.07
N LEU A 81 1.92 13.79 -21.99
CA LEU A 81 2.61 15.09 -21.88
C LEU A 81 4.00 15.09 -22.54
N PHE A 82 4.79 14.03 -22.39
CA PHE A 82 6.19 14.03 -22.79
C PHE A 82 6.53 13.07 -23.93
N VAL A 83 5.67 12.10 -24.21
CA VAL A 83 5.87 11.10 -25.28
C VAL A 83 4.59 10.96 -26.11
N PRO A 84 4.11 12.04 -26.75
CA PRO A 84 2.80 12.06 -27.42
C PRO A 84 2.74 11.13 -28.64
N GLN A 85 3.88 10.82 -29.27
CA GLN A 85 4.01 9.82 -30.33
C GLN A 85 3.80 8.37 -29.82
N GLY A 86 3.70 8.18 -28.51
CA GLY A 86 3.71 6.88 -27.86
C GLY A 86 5.11 6.39 -27.57
N TRP A 87 5.19 5.30 -26.79
CA TRP A 87 6.45 4.65 -26.48
C TRP A 87 7.27 4.41 -27.76
N PRO A 88 8.60 4.64 -27.76
CA PRO A 88 9.45 4.70 -28.97
C PRO A 88 9.52 3.42 -29.83
N ILE A 89 8.68 2.42 -29.57
CA ILE A 89 8.80 1.04 -30.04
C ILE A 89 7.43 0.46 -30.43
N TRP A 90 6.30 1.07 -29.99
CA TRP A 90 4.97 0.49 -30.18
C TRP A 90 4.03 1.40 -30.98
N PRO A 91 3.11 0.82 -31.77
CA PRO A 91 2.08 1.60 -32.44
C PRO A 91 1.22 2.34 -31.41
N ALA A 92 0.87 3.60 -31.69
CA ALA A 92 0.05 4.44 -30.81
C ALA A 92 -1.27 3.76 -30.38
N GLY A 93 -1.81 2.85 -31.20
CA GLY A 93 -3.03 2.09 -30.90
C GLY A 93 -2.92 1.08 -29.73
N LEU A 94 -1.71 0.66 -29.35
CA LEU A 94 -1.47 -0.28 -28.25
C LEU A 94 -0.88 0.38 -26.99
N ALA A 95 -0.62 1.69 -27.02
CA ALA A 95 -0.02 2.42 -25.91
C ALA A 95 -0.82 2.28 -24.59
N ILE A 96 -2.15 2.38 -24.66
CA ILE A 96 -3.04 2.28 -23.50
C ILE A 96 -2.94 0.91 -22.82
N LEU A 97 -2.78 -0.16 -23.62
CA LEU A 97 -2.62 -1.52 -23.13
C LEU A 97 -1.28 -1.68 -22.39
N LEU A 98 -0.23 -1.03 -22.89
CA LEU A 98 1.09 -1.05 -22.26
C LEU A 98 1.10 -0.24 -20.96
N ASP A 99 0.50 0.95 -20.95
CA ASP A 99 0.34 1.76 -19.74
C ASP A 99 -0.47 1.02 -18.68
N PHE A 100 -1.50 0.29 -19.11
CA PHE A 100 -2.27 -0.56 -18.21
C PHE A 100 -1.41 -1.68 -17.65
N ALA A 101 -0.61 -2.36 -18.49
CA ALA A 101 0.33 -3.38 -18.03
C ALA A 101 1.34 -2.81 -17.01
N PHE A 102 1.90 -1.63 -17.26
CA PHE A 102 2.75 -0.91 -16.31
C PHE A 102 2.02 -0.57 -15.00
N GLY A 103 0.77 -0.11 -15.11
CA GLY A 103 -0.13 0.03 -13.98
C GLY A 103 -0.26 -1.25 -13.17
N THR A 104 -0.40 -2.42 -13.82
CA THR A 104 -0.51 -3.70 -13.10
C THR A 104 0.76 -4.08 -12.33
N PHE A 105 1.95 -3.69 -12.80
CA PHE A 105 3.20 -3.88 -12.04
C PHE A 105 3.21 -3.00 -10.77
N CYS A 106 2.72 -1.77 -10.85
CA CYS A 106 2.49 -0.92 -9.69
C CYS A 106 1.46 -1.55 -8.73
N GLY A 107 0.35 -2.05 -9.27
CA GLY A 107 -0.65 -2.81 -8.50
C GLY A 107 -0.05 -4.02 -7.78
N ALA A 108 0.79 -4.81 -8.46
CA ALA A 108 1.45 -5.97 -7.89
C ALA A 108 2.34 -5.59 -6.68
N GLY A 109 3.08 -4.47 -6.78
CA GLY A 109 3.83 -3.91 -5.66
C GLY A 109 2.93 -3.53 -4.48
N GLY A 110 1.80 -2.89 -4.76
CA GLY A 110 0.79 -2.53 -3.76
C GLY A 110 0.15 -3.75 -3.09
N LEU A 111 -0.09 -4.82 -3.85
CA LEU A 111 -0.61 -6.10 -3.34
C LEU A 111 0.36 -6.74 -2.36
N VAL A 112 1.64 -6.81 -2.73
CA VAL A 112 2.70 -7.38 -1.90
C VAL A 112 2.78 -6.61 -0.59
N MET A 113 2.86 -5.28 -0.65
CA MET A 113 2.98 -4.48 0.57
C MET A 113 1.72 -4.54 1.44
N GLY A 114 0.53 -4.53 0.85
CA GLY A 114 -0.71 -4.67 1.62
C GLY A 114 -0.86 -6.04 2.29
N ARG A 115 -0.38 -7.13 1.68
CA ARG A 115 -0.29 -8.45 2.35
C ARG A 115 0.69 -8.46 3.51
N VAL A 116 1.84 -7.80 3.36
CA VAL A 116 2.80 -7.63 4.47
C VAL A 116 2.21 -6.79 5.60
N GLY A 117 1.42 -5.76 5.26
CA GLY A 117 0.67 -4.94 6.21
C GLY A 117 -0.31 -5.78 7.04
N LEU A 118 -1.14 -6.62 6.39
CA LEU A 118 -2.06 -7.54 7.08
C LEU A 118 -1.32 -8.44 8.06
N ARG A 119 -0.24 -9.10 7.62
CA ARG A 119 0.58 -9.97 8.48
C ARG A 119 1.16 -9.23 9.69
N ARG A 120 1.47 -7.93 9.57
CA ARG A 120 1.92 -7.12 10.72
C ARG A 120 0.78 -6.82 11.68
N ILE A 121 -0.43 -6.56 11.19
CA ILE A 121 -1.61 -6.41 12.05
C ILE A 121 -1.89 -7.73 12.77
N ASP A 122 -1.90 -8.85 12.06
CA ASP A 122 -2.17 -10.17 12.64
C ASP A 122 -1.15 -10.49 13.73
N ARG A 123 0.15 -10.26 13.48
CA ARG A 123 1.18 -10.40 14.52
C ARG A 123 0.98 -9.46 15.70
N MET A 124 0.57 -8.22 15.47
CA MET A 124 0.23 -7.26 16.53
C MET A 124 -1.06 -7.61 17.27
N ALA A 125 -1.98 -8.35 16.65
CA ALA A 125 -3.18 -8.88 17.30
C ALA A 125 -2.83 -10.12 18.14
N GLU A 126 -1.96 -11.00 17.64
CA GLU A 126 -1.46 -12.19 18.35
C GLU A 126 -0.59 -11.83 19.56
N HIS A 127 0.30 -10.85 19.40
CA HIS A 127 1.19 -10.33 20.46
C HIS A 127 0.60 -9.10 21.16
N GLY A 128 -0.60 -8.67 20.78
CA GLY A 128 -1.32 -7.59 21.43
C GLY A 128 -1.55 -7.95 22.89
N MET A 129 -1.68 -6.94 23.76
CA MET A 129 -2.02 -7.17 25.16
C MET A 129 -3.34 -7.94 25.23
N LYS A 130 -3.25 -9.27 25.38
CA LYS A 130 -4.40 -10.12 25.64
C LYS A 130 -5.07 -9.53 26.88
N MET A 131 -6.33 -9.15 26.73
CA MET A 131 -7.12 -8.53 27.79
C MET A 131 -8.03 -9.58 28.41
N ARG A 132 -8.07 -9.63 29.73
CA ARG A 132 -9.06 -10.40 30.48
C ARG A 132 -10.14 -9.49 31.03
N ARG A 133 -11.31 -10.04 31.33
CA ARG A 133 -12.35 -9.30 32.05
C ARG A 133 -12.18 -9.51 33.55
N CYS A 134 -12.45 -8.47 34.33
CA CYS A 134 -12.55 -8.59 35.78
C CYS A 134 -13.78 -9.45 36.13
N LEU A 135 -13.59 -10.48 36.97
CA LEU A 135 -14.68 -11.37 37.40
C LEU A 135 -15.75 -10.66 38.25
N LYS A 136 -15.41 -9.53 38.90
CA LYS A 136 -16.35 -8.77 39.73
C LYS A 136 -17.18 -7.73 38.96
N CYS A 137 -16.54 -6.96 38.08
CA CYS A 137 -17.19 -5.81 37.41
C CYS A 137 -17.25 -5.93 35.88
N GLY A 138 -16.67 -6.98 35.29
CA GLY A 138 -16.64 -7.18 33.84
C GLY A 138 -15.68 -6.26 33.06
N ALA A 139 -15.03 -5.30 33.71
CA ALA A 139 -14.12 -4.36 33.04
C ALA A 139 -12.96 -5.09 32.35
N LYS A 140 -12.57 -4.64 31.15
CA LYS A 140 -11.38 -5.15 30.44
C LYS A 140 -10.11 -4.66 31.15
N VAL A 141 -9.22 -5.60 31.46
CA VAL A 141 -7.95 -5.38 32.17
C VAL A 141 -6.86 -6.17 31.47
N GLY A 142 -5.62 -5.67 31.47
CA GLY A 142 -4.48 -6.43 30.93
C GLY A 142 -4.22 -7.71 31.74
N ILE A 143 -3.71 -8.76 31.09
CA ILE A 143 -3.37 -10.04 31.75
C ILE A 143 -2.36 -9.87 32.89
N ALA A 144 -1.41 -8.95 32.79
CA ALA A 144 -0.44 -8.69 33.85
C ALA A 144 -0.98 -7.81 35.00
N ALA A 145 -2.21 -7.29 34.90
CA ALA A 145 -2.75 -6.36 35.89
C ALA A 145 -3.12 -7.07 37.21
N ARG A 146 -2.49 -6.71 38.33
CA ARG A 146 -2.79 -7.28 39.65
C ARG A 146 -4.08 -6.73 40.27
N LYS A 147 -4.51 -5.52 39.87
CA LYS A 147 -5.74 -4.86 40.34
C LYS A 147 -6.57 -4.36 39.17
N CYS A 148 -7.90 -4.39 39.33
CA CYS A 148 -8.82 -3.85 38.35
C CYS A 148 -8.79 -2.33 38.40
N TRP A 149 -8.71 -1.64 37.27
CA TRP A 149 -8.70 -0.18 37.24
C TRP A 149 -10.06 0.44 37.64
N SER A 150 -11.17 -0.27 37.40
CA SER A 150 -12.53 0.19 37.71
C SER A 150 -12.91 -0.10 39.18
N CYS A 151 -12.95 -1.37 39.58
CA CYS A 151 -13.41 -1.74 40.94
C CYS A 151 -12.29 -1.89 41.98
N ARG A 152 -11.01 -1.66 41.60
CA ARG A 152 -9.81 -1.84 42.43
C ARG A 152 -9.62 -3.22 43.07
N ALA A 153 -10.48 -4.19 42.74
CA ALA A 153 -10.37 -5.55 43.23
C ALA A 153 -9.10 -6.23 42.71
N TYR A 154 -8.50 -7.08 43.54
CA TYR A 154 -7.39 -7.94 43.14
C TYR A 154 -7.87 -8.95 42.09
N LEU A 155 -7.07 -9.14 41.05
CA LEU A 155 -7.31 -10.16 40.03
C LEU A 155 -6.48 -11.41 40.35
N PRO A 156 -7.02 -12.62 40.13
CA PRO A 156 -6.25 -13.85 40.30
C PRO A 156 -5.07 -13.87 39.31
N PRO A 157 -3.91 -14.44 39.70
CA PRO A 157 -2.79 -14.64 38.79
C PRO A 157 -3.21 -15.59 37.67
N THR A 158 -2.96 -15.17 36.43
CA THR A 158 -3.01 -16.06 35.27
C THR A 158 -1.64 -16.72 35.18
N GLY A 159 -1.60 -18.03 35.44
CA GLY A 159 -0.42 -18.86 35.17
C GLY A 159 -0.07 -18.89 33.70
#